data_AF-A0A8H4EN81-F1
#
_entry.id   AF-A0A8H4EN81-F1
#
_cell.length_a   1.000
_cell.length_b   1.000
_cell.length_c   1.000
_cell.angle_alpha   90.00
_cell.angle_beta   90.00
_cell.angle_gamma   90.00
#
_symmetry.space_group_name_H-M   'P 1'
#
loop_
_entity.id
_entity.type
_entity.pdbx_description
1 polymer ?
#
loop_
_entity_poly.entity_id
_entity_poly.type
_entity_poly.pdbx_seq_one_letter_code
_entity_poly.pdbx_strand_id
1 'polypeptide(L)'
;MKYIFWLIVLICIVHGLSTHASPLPEVKSGHLVKRGDDPIIQKHDDNGPSIDKRDDDGPIIDKRDDDGPIIEKRDDDGPIIEKRDDDGPIIDKRDDDGPIIEKRDDGPIIDKRDDNGPIIDKHDDDGPIIEKRDDGSIIQKRDDGSIIQKRDDGPIIQKHDDGSIIQKRDDGFIIEKRDDDGPIIEKRDNDGPIIQK
;
A
#
# COMPACT_ATOMS: atom_id res chain seq x y z
N MET A 1 9.22 -5.53 17.84
CA MET A 1 8.48 -5.30 16.57
C MET A 1 7.50 -6.42 16.21
N LYS A 2 7.81 -7.72 16.39
CA LYS A 2 6.88 -8.84 16.11
C LYS A 2 5.52 -8.79 16.84
N TYR A 3 5.49 -8.23 18.06
CA TYR A 3 4.26 -8.19 18.89
C TYR A 3 3.32 -7.03 18.57
N ILE A 4 3.85 -5.90 18.05
CA ILE A 4 3.02 -4.76 17.64
C ILE A 4 2.23 -5.12 16.37
N PHE A 5 2.84 -5.89 15.47
CA PHE A 5 2.19 -6.43 14.27
C PHE A 5 0.98 -7.31 14.62
N TRP A 6 1.11 -8.24 15.58
CA TRP A 6 -0.02 -9.05 16.04
C TRP A 6 -1.05 -8.24 16.85
N LEU A 7 -0.62 -7.22 17.59
CA LEU A 7 -1.51 -6.38 18.37
C LEU A 7 -2.38 -5.49 17.47
N ILE A 8 -1.84 -4.92 16.38
CA ILE A 8 -2.61 -4.08 15.45
C ILE A 8 -3.55 -4.95 14.60
N VAL A 9 -3.08 -6.10 14.10
CA VAL A 9 -3.97 -7.08 13.42
C VAL A 9 -5.10 -7.54 14.34
N LEU A 10 -4.81 -7.80 15.62
CA LEU A 10 -5.82 -8.15 16.62
C LEU A 10 -6.76 -6.98 16.90
N ILE A 11 -6.27 -5.74 16.97
CA ILE A 11 -7.07 -4.53 17.19
C ILE A 11 -8.00 -4.26 15.99
N CYS A 12 -7.53 -4.42 14.74
CA CYS A 12 -8.37 -4.28 13.55
C CYS A 12 -9.46 -5.36 13.47
N ILE A 13 -9.13 -6.61 13.84
CA ILE A 13 -10.10 -7.72 13.92
C ILE A 13 -11.12 -7.47 15.05
N VAL A 14 -10.65 -7.02 16.22
CA VAL A 14 -11.50 -6.85 17.42
C VAL A 14 -12.44 -5.64 17.28
N HIS A 15 -11.99 -4.53 16.69
CA HIS A 15 -12.86 -3.36 16.47
C HIS A 15 -13.80 -3.53 15.27
N GLY A 16 -13.46 -4.37 14.28
CA GLY A 16 -14.38 -4.74 13.19
C GLY A 16 -15.48 -5.73 13.60
N LEU A 17 -15.31 -6.50 14.69
CA LEU A 17 -16.28 -7.52 15.12
C LEU A 17 -17.28 -7.07 16.20
N SER A 18 -17.19 -5.84 16.70
CA SER A 18 -18.03 -5.41 17.82
C SER A 18 -19.18 -4.53 17.37
N THR A 19 -20.19 -5.12 16.73
CA THR A 19 -21.61 -4.92 17.06
C THR A 19 -22.49 -5.90 16.29
N HIS A 20 -23.25 -6.70 17.04
CA HIS A 20 -24.32 -7.61 16.63
C HIS A 20 -23.90 -8.99 16.09
N ALA A 21 -24.43 -10.02 16.74
CA ALA A 21 -24.40 -11.41 16.30
C ALA A 21 -25.22 -11.57 15.00
N SER A 22 -24.59 -11.21 13.89
CA SER A 22 -25.04 -11.45 12.53
C SER A 22 -24.36 -12.73 12.01
N PRO A 23 -24.97 -13.49 11.07
CA PRO A 23 -24.32 -14.64 10.46
C PRO A 23 -22.93 -14.24 9.92
N LEU A 24 -21.94 -15.14 10.04
CA LEU A 24 -20.56 -14.93 9.59
C LEU A 24 -20.53 -14.24 8.22
N PRO A 25 -19.79 -13.13 8.02
CA PRO A 25 -19.70 -12.50 6.72
C PRO A 25 -19.14 -13.54 5.72
N GLU A 26 -19.86 -13.74 4.63
CA GLU A 26 -19.42 -14.57 3.52
C GLU A 26 -18.23 -13.87 2.88
N VAL A 27 -17.01 -14.32 3.21
CA VAL A 27 -15.79 -13.83 2.54
C VAL A 27 -15.87 -14.30 1.10
N LYS A 28 -16.08 -13.37 0.16
CA LYS A 28 -15.98 -13.66 -1.26
C LYS A 28 -14.50 -13.93 -1.55
N SER A 29 -14.15 -15.21 -1.70
CA SER A 29 -12.83 -15.61 -2.14
C SER A 29 -12.66 -15.22 -3.61
N GLY A 30 -11.66 -14.38 -3.88
CA GLY A 30 -11.31 -13.94 -5.23
C GLY A 30 -11.08 -15.08 -6.23
N HIS A 31 -11.29 -14.76 -7.50
CA HIS A 31 -11.06 -15.61 -8.66
C HIS A 31 -9.57 -15.90 -8.81
N LEU A 32 -9.15 -17.17 -8.67
CA LEU A 32 -7.77 -17.59 -8.95
C LEU A 32 -7.51 -17.46 -10.46
N VAL A 33 -6.90 -16.35 -10.88
CA VAL A 33 -6.27 -16.28 -12.19
C VAL A 33 -4.93 -17.00 -12.09
N LYS A 34 -4.65 -17.86 -13.06
CA LYS A 34 -3.37 -18.59 -13.14
C LYS A 34 -2.56 -17.98 -14.27
N ARG A 35 -1.28 -17.75 -13.99
CA ARG A 35 -0.15 -17.62 -14.90
C ARG A 35 -0.52 -17.68 -16.39
N GLY A 36 -0.80 -16.52 -16.94
CA GLY A 36 -0.89 -16.30 -18.38
C GLY A 36 -0.22 -14.97 -18.74
N ASP A 37 0.12 -14.81 -20.02
CA ASP A 37 0.63 -13.53 -20.54
C ASP A 37 -0.52 -12.59 -20.98
N ASP A 38 -1.76 -13.08 -20.86
CA ASP A 38 -2.95 -12.37 -21.34
C ASP A 38 -3.31 -11.23 -20.39
N PRO A 39 -3.73 -10.07 -20.91
CA PRO A 39 -4.12 -8.94 -20.07
C PRO A 39 -5.30 -9.30 -19.17
N ILE A 40 -5.15 -9.03 -17.88
CA ILE A 40 -6.24 -9.15 -16.90
C ILE A 40 -6.89 -7.78 -16.69
N ILE A 41 -8.22 -7.75 -16.77
CA ILE A 41 -9.00 -6.57 -16.39
C ILE A 41 -10.08 -7.01 -15.41
N GLN A 42 -10.01 -6.52 -14.17
CA GLN A 42 -10.96 -6.84 -13.11
C GLN A 42 -11.64 -5.60 -12.55
N LYS A 43 -12.83 -5.82 -11.99
CA LYS A 43 -13.61 -4.84 -11.25
C LYS A 43 -14.28 -5.53 -10.08
N HIS A 44 -14.17 -4.94 -8.91
CA HIS A 44 -14.85 -5.39 -7.69
C HIS A 44 -15.74 -4.26 -7.15
N ASP A 45 -16.81 -4.66 -6.48
CA ASP A 45 -17.84 -3.80 -5.87
C ASP A 45 -18.44 -4.64 -4.72
N ASP A 46 -17.76 -4.59 -3.58
CA ASP A 46 -18.01 -5.45 -2.42
C ASP A 46 -18.13 -4.64 -1.12
N ASN A 47 -19.34 -4.62 -0.55
CA ASN A 47 -19.61 -4.00 0.75
C ASN A 47 -19.13 -4.83 1.97
N GLY A 48 -18.28 -5.84 1.75
CA GLY A 48 -17.92 -6.83 2.77
C GLY A 48 -16.45 -7.21 2.71
N PRO A 49 -15.94 -7.98 3.69
CA PRO A 49 -14.55 -8.40 3.71
C PRO A 49 -14.16 -9.14 2.42
N SER A 50 -13.09 -8.67 1.77
CA SER A 50 -12.58 -9.26 0.53
C SER A 50 -11.18 -9.83 0.73
N ILE A 51 -10.93 -10.99 0.14
CA ILE A 51 -9.60 -11.61 0.11
C ILE A 51 -9.27 -12.01 -1.32
N ASP A 52 -8.18 -11.48 -1.82
CA ASP A 52 -7.69 -11.75 -3.17
C ASP A 52 -6.28 -12.32 -3.18
N LYS A 53 -6.03 -13.22 -4.13
CA LYS A 53 -4.73 -13.85 -4.38
C LYS A 53 -4.52 -14.03 -5.87
N ARG A 54 -3.38 -13.54 -6.38
CA ARG A 54 -2.98 -13.66 -7.79
C ARG A 54 -1.55 -14.15 -7.94
N ASP A 55 -1.29 -14.71 -9.12
CA ASP A 55 0.01 -15.10 -9.70
C ASP A 55 -0.17 -14.98 -11.22
N ASP A 56 0.34 -13.89 -11.81
CA ASP A 56 0.19 -13.61 -13.24
C ASP A 56 1.38 -12.85 -13.85
N ASP A 57 1.78 -13.25 -15.06
CA ASP A 57 2.93 -12.66 -15.75
C ASP A 57 2.50 -11.51 -16.70
N GLY A 58 1.20 -11.37 -16.93
CA GLY A 58 0.59 -10.44 -17.87
C GLY A 58 0.30 -9.05 -17.28
N PRO A 59 -0.07 -8.07 -18.13
CA PRO A 59 -0.45 -6.75 -17.68
C PRO A 59 -1.81 -6.77 -16.96
N ILE A 60 -1.89 -6.10 -15.81
CA ILE A 60 -3.08 -6.10 -14.95
C ILE A 60 -3.68 -4.69 -14.86
N ILE A 61 -5.00 -4.62 -15.02
CA ILE A 61 -5.79 -3.45 -14.66
C ILE A 61 -6.86 -3.88 -13.65
N ASP A 62 -6.75 -3.35 -12.44
CA ASP A 62 -7.69 -3.64 -11.36
C ASP A 62 -8.39 -2.37 -10.88
N LYS A 63 -9.69 -2.50 -10.57
CA LYS A 63 -10.52 -1.42 -10.06
C LYS A 63 -11.39 -1.93 -8.93
N ARG A 64 -11.42 -1.22 -7.82
CA ARG A 64 -12.23 -1.57 -6.65
C ARG A 64 -12.97 -0.37 -6.11
N ASP A 65 -14.12 -0.67 -5.54
CA ASP A 65 -15.06 0.23 -4.88
C ASP A 65 -15.65 -0.61 -3.73
N ASP A 66 -14.86 -0.80 -2.67
CA ASP A 66 -15.13 -1.75 -1.60
C ASP A 66 -15.17 -1.04 -0.22
N ASP A 67 -16.30 -1.10 0.49
CA ASP A 67 -16.45 -0.53 1.84
C ASP A 67 -15.81 -1.40 2.95
N GLY A 68 -15.45 -2.64 2.60
CA GLY A 68 -15.03 -3.68 3.55
C GLY A 68 -13.51 -3.74 3.76
N PRO A 69 -13.05 -4.46 4.80
CA PRO A 69 -11.62 -4.74 4.94
C PRO A 69 -11.11 -5.61 3.79
N ILE A 70 -9.98 -5.23 3.19
CA ILE A 70 -9.40 -5.93 2.04
C ILE A 70 -8.06 -6.55 2.42
N ILE A 71 -7.84 -7.79 1.99
CA ILE A 71 -6.55 -8.46 2.06
C ILE A 71 -6.14 -8.94 0.67
N GLU A 72 -5.03 -8.44 0.17
CA GLU A 72 -4.46 -8.87 -1.09
C GLU A 72 -3.11 -9.54 -0.94
N LYS A 73 -2.85 -10.48 -1.85
CA LYS A 73 -1.54 -11.08 -2.07
C LYS A 73 -1.31 -11.25 -3.56
N ARG A 74 -0.21 -10.73 -4.07
CA ARG A 74 0.15 -10.80 -5.49
C ARG A 74 1.61 -11.22 -5.65
N ASP A 75 1.87 -11.78 -6.81
CA ASP A 75 3.15 -12.30 -7.28
C ASP A 75 3.08 -12.13 -8.81
N ASP A 76 3.28 -10.90 -9.27
CA ASP A 76 2.95 -10.48 -10.63
C ASP A 76 4.17 -9.86 -11.35
N ASP A 77 4.59 -10.42 -12.49
CA ASP A 77 5.76 -9.93 -13.25
C ASP A 77 5.41 -8.77 -14.21
N GLY A 78 4.13 -8.63 -14.54
CA GLY A 78 3.64 -7.66 -15.53
C GLY A 78 3.40 -6.25 -14.97
N PRO A 79 3.17 -5.25 -15.85
CA PRO A 79 2.81 -3.91 -15.40
C PRO A 79 1.42 -3.90 -14.77
N ILE A 80 1.27 -3.22 -13.62
CA ILE A 80 0.02 -3.15 -12.87
C ILE A 80 -0.51 -1.73 -12.82
N ILE A 81 -1.79 -1.58 -13.11
CA ILE A 81 -2.55 -0.36 -12.85
C ILE A 81 -3.69 -0.68 -11.90
N GLU A 82 -3.67 -0.05 -10.73
CA GLU A 82 -4.71 -0.22 -9.72
C GLU A 82 -5.38 1.11 -9.37
N LYS A 83 -6.70 1.06 -9.21
CA LYS A 83 -7.51 2.15 -8.69
C LYS A 83 -8.46 1.62 -7.63
N ARG A 84 -8.45 2.26 -6.47
CA ARG A 84 -9.25 1.87 -5.32
C ARG A 84 -9.95 3.09 -4.76
N ASP A 85 -11.25 2.96 -4.63
CA ASP A 85 -12.10 3.91 -3.94
C ASP A 85 -12.65 3.13 -2.72
N ASP A 86 -11.80 2.84 -1.72
CA ASP A 86 -12.06 1.84 -0.68
C ASP A 86 -11.97 2.47 0.73
N ASP A 87 -13.07 2.54 1.50
CA ASP A 87 -13.07 3.17 2.84
C ASP A 87 -12.51 2.25 3.96
N GLY A 88 -12.31 0.97 3.66
CA GLY A 88 -11.92 -0.06 4.62
C GLY A 88 -10.41 -0.15 4.88
N PRO A 89 -9.97 -0.82 5.96
CA PRO A 89 -8.55 -1.09 6.16
C PRO A 89 -8.02 -2.05 5.08
N ILE A 90 -6.90 -1.70 4.46
CA ILE A 90 -6.28 -2.52 3.41
C ILE A 90 -4.97 -3.14 3.91
N ILE A 91 -4.81 -4.43 3.68
CA ILE A 91 -3.53 -5.13 3.81
C ILE A 91 -3.12 -5.64 2.44
N ASP A 92 -2.03 -5.07 1.92
CA ASP A 92 -1.46 -5.47 0.65
C ASP A 92 -0.08 -6.12 0.83
N LYS A 93 0.18 -7.16 0.04
CA LYS A 93 1.45 -7.89 0.00
C LYS A 93 1.77 -8.26 -1.43
N ARG A 94 2.86 -7.73 -1.94
CA ARG A 94 3.28 -7.95 -3.32
C ARG A 94 4.74 -8.35 -3.42
N ASP A 95 5.02 -9.02 -4.51
CA ASP A 95 6.33 -9.48 -4.99
C ASP A 95 6.23 -9.28 -6.50
N ASP A 96 6.44 -8.04 -6.95
CA ASP A 96 6.13 -7.62 -8.32
C ASP A 96 7.37 -7.03 -9.02
N ASP A 97 7.73 -7.54 -10.20
CA ASP A 97 8.88 -7.05 -10.96
C ASP A 97 8.52 -5.93 -11.96
N GLY A 98 7.23 -5.76 -12.25
CA GLY A 98 6.72 -4.80 -13.21
C GLY A 98 6.58 -3.36 -12.68
N PRO A 99 6.39 -2.36 -13.56
CA PRO A 99 6.05 -1.01 -13.12
C PRO A 99 4.62 -0.99 -12.55
N ILE A 100 4.45 -0.28 -11.44
CA ILE A 100 3.16 -0.19 -10.73
C ILE A 100 2.67 1.25 -10.74
N ILE A 101 1.40 1.44 -11.09
CA ILE A 101 0.67 2.69 -10.91
C ILE A 101 -0.52 2.43 -10.02
N GLU A 102 -0.53 3.15 -8.90
CA GLU A 102 -1.53 3.00 -7.87
C GLU A 102 -2.21 4.33 -7.57
N LYS A 103 -3.53 4.24 -7.39
CA LYS A 103 -4.35 5.29 -6.80
C LYS A 103 -5.25 4.68 -5.77
N ARG A 104 -5.22 5.21 -4.56
CA ARG A 104 -6.14 4.83 -3.49
C ARG A 104 -6.75 6.06 -2.85
N ASP A 105 -8.01 5.93 -2.53
CA ASP A 105 -8.76 6.90 -1.73
C ASP A 105 -9.03 6.24 -0.37
N ASP A 106 -8.73 6.99 0.70
CA ASP A 106 -9.07 6.71 2.10
C ASP A 106 -8.67 5.36 2.74
N GLY A 107 -8.61 5.37 4.08
CA GLY A 107 -8.49 4.18 4.91
C GLY A 107 -7.07 3.78 5.32
N PRO A 108 -6.90 3.16 6.51
CA PRO A 108 -5.58 2.76 6.98
C PRO A 108 -4.99 1.63 6.13
N ILE A 109 -3.74 1.82 5.69
CA ILE A 109 -3.06 0.90 4.78
C ILE A 109 -1.83 0.27 5.45
N ILE A 110 -1.70 -1.05 5.26
CA ILE A 110 -0.47 -1.77 5.49
C ILE A 110 -0.02 -2.35 4.16
N ASP A 111 1.10 -1.83 3.66
CA ASP A 111 1.66 -2.21 2.38
C ASP A 111 3.06 -2.83 2.55
N LYS A 112 3.24 -4.01 1.97
CA LYS A 112 4.51 -4.75 1.99
C LYS A 112 4.85 -5.21 0.59
N ARG A 113 5.94 -4.68 0.07
CA ARG A 113 6.39 -4.91 -1.29
C ARG A 113 7.83 -5.37 -1.32
N ASP A 114 8.10 -6.30 -2.22
CA ASP A 114 9.42 -6.72 -2.64
C ASP A 114 9.46 -6.50 -4.15
N ASP A 115 9.44 -5.21 -4.55
CA ASP A 115 9.17 -4.82 -5.92
C ASP A 115 10.40 -4.11 -6.52
N ASN A 116 10.95 -4.66 -7.61
CA ASN A 116 12.14 -4.08 -8.26
C ASN A 116 11.79 -2.98 -9.29
N GLY A 117 10.51 -2.85 -9.65
CA GLY A 117 10.00 -1.93 -10.66
C GLY A 117 9.83 -0.48 -10.19
N PRO A 118 9.67 0.50 -11.11
CA PRO A 118 9.31 1.86 -10.73
C PRO A 118 7.84 1.92 -10.27
N ILE A 119 7.59 2.64 -9.19
CA ILE A 119 6.25 2.77 -8.60
C ILE A 119 5.81 4.24 -8.61
N ILE A 120 4.61 4.46 -9.12
CA ILE A 120 3.89 5.73 -8.94
C ILE A 120 2.72 5.45 -8.02
N ASP A 121 2.78 6.08 -6.85
CA ASP A 121 1.82 5.88 -5.78
C ASP A 121 1.13 7.21 -5.43
N LYS A 122 -0.19 7.20 -5.41
CA LYS A 122 -1.02 8.34 -5.05
C LYS A 122 -2.06 7.91 -4.05
N HIS A 123 -1.98 8.48 -2.86
CA HIS A 123 -2.97 8.29 -1.82
C HIS A 123 -3.60 9.64 -1.50
N ASP A 124 -4.90 9.73 -1.72
CA ASP A 124 -5.70 10.82 -1.20
C ASP A 124 -6.39 10.21 0.07
N ASP A 125 -5.59 9.97 1.13
CA ASP A 125 -5.98 9.22 2.36
C ASP A 125 -5.57 9.99 3.63
N ASP A 126 -6.53 10.20 4.54
CA ASP A 126 -6.34 10.81 5.87
C ASP A 126 -5.78 9.84 6.94
N GLY A 127 -5.63 8.57 6.58
CA GLY A 127 -5.35 7.41 7.42
C GLY A 127 -3.86 7.16 7.71
N PRO A 128 -3.57 6.31 8.72
CA PRO A 128 -2.20 5.87 8.98
C PRO A 128 -1.76 4.85 7.93
N ILE A 129 -0.61 5.10 7.32
CA ILE A 129 -0.01 4.21 6.33
C ILE A 129 1.31 3.63 6.86
N ILE A 130 1.43 2.31 6.79
CA ILE A 130 2.65 1.58 7.09
C ILE A 130 3.16 0.93 5.82
N GLU A 131 4.34 1.35 5.37
CA GLU A 131 5.00 0.78 4.20
C GLU A 131 6.30 0.08 4.58
N LYS A 132 6.49 -1.13 4.04
CA LYS A 132 7.81 -1.73 3.91
C LYS A 132 8.04 -2.04 2.44
N ARG A 133 9.10 -1.49 1.87
CA ARG A 133 9.51 -1.78 0.49
C ARG A 133 11.00 -2.07 0.47
N ASP A 134 11.46 -2.93 -0.42
CA ASP A 134 12.86 -3.30 -0.45
C ASP A 134 13.61 -2.40 -1.45
N ASP A 135 13.22 -2.30 -2.71
CA ASP A 135 13.87 -1.42 -3.69
C ASP A 135 12.92 -0.68 -4.66
N GLY A 136 13.45 -0.20 -5.80
CA GLY A 136 12.69 0.54 -6.82
C GLY A 136 12.73 2.08 -6.72
N SER A 137 12.47 2.73 -7.87
CA SER A 137 12.31 4.19 -7.95
C SER A 137 10.87 4.58 -7.65
N ILE A 138 10.64 5.52 -6.75
CA ILE A 138 9.28 5.80 -6.28
C ILE A 138 8.93 7.28 -6.39
N ILE A 139 7.76 7.53 -6.98
CA ILE A 139 7.08 8.82 -6.91
C ILE A 139 5.84 8.64 -6.05
N GLN A 140 5.80 9.31 -4.91
CA GLN A 140 4.69 9.26 -3.97
C GLN A 140 4.09 10.65 -3.80
N LYS A 141 2.79 10.77 -3.99
CA LYS A 141 2.02 11.98 -3.61
C LYS A 141 0.99 11.57 -2.58
N ARG A 142 0.91 12.32 -1.48
CA ARG A 142 -0.19 12.22 -0.51
C ARG A 142 -0.68 13.56 -0.08
N ASP A 143 -1.89 13.56 0.45
CA ASP A 143 -2.53 14.75 0.97
C ASP A 143 -2.26 14.82 2.50
N ASP A 144 -2.64 13.83 3.30
CA ASP A 144 -2.47 13.86 4.76
C ASP A 144 -2.12 12.49 5.41
N GLY A 145 -2.05 12.45 6.75
CA GLY A 145 -1.92 11.21 7.52
C GLY A 145 -0.54 10.92 8.13
N SER A 146 -0.48 9.87 8.95
CA SER A 146 0.77 9.45 9.61
C SER A 146 1.43 8.30 8.84
N ILE A 147 2.69 8.49 8.45
CA ILE A 147 3.43 7.52 7.63
C ILE A 147 4.55 6.90 8.45
N ILE A 148 4.60 5.57 8.44
CA ILE A 148 5.77 4.81 8.85
C ILE A 148 6.30 4.05 7.64
N GLN A 149 7.48 4.44 7.17
CA GLN A 149 8.09 3.85 5.98
C GLN A 149 9.45 3.26 6.31
N LYS A 150 9.63 1.97 6.04
CA LYS A 150 10.95 1.33 5.97
C LYS A 150 11.26 1.02 4.51
N ARG A 151 12.43 1.46 4.07
CA ARG A 151 12.97 1.12 2.76
C ARG A 151 14.40 0.64 2.85
N ASP A 152 14.83 -0.15 1.89
CA ASP A 152 16.23 -0.49 1.79
C ASP A 152 16.86 0.53 0.83
N ASP A 153 16.56 0.51 -0.48
CA ASP A 153 17.30 1.30 -1.48
C ASP A 153 16.42 2.14 -2.46
N GLY A 154 17.04 2.98 -3.32
CA GLY A 154 16.39 3.62 -4.48
C GLY A 154 16.01 5.12 -4.36
N PRO A 155 15.81 5.84 -5.48
CA PRO A 155 15.44 7.25 -5.44
C PRO A 155 13.96 7.46 -5.08
N ILE A 156 13.69 8.49 -4.27
CA ILE A 156 12.32 8.88 -3.92
C ILE A 156 12.06 10.33 -4.31
N ILE A 157 10.91 10.54 -4.94
CA ILE A 157 10.26 11.85 -5.02
C ILE A 157 8.97 11.76 -4.21
N GLN A 158 8.86 12.61 -3.19
CA GLN A 158 7.75 12.57 -2.26
C GLN A 158 7.12 13.97 -2.12
N LYS A 159 5.80 14.04 -2.25
CA LYS A 159 5.02 15.23 -1.91
C LYS A 159 3.98 14.84 -0.87
N HIS A 160 3.91 15.57 0.22
CA HIS A 160 2.87 15.44 1.24
C HIS A 160 2.35 16.82 1.61
N ASP A 161 1.05 16.95 1.86
CA ASP A 161 0.46 18.23 2.22
C ASP A 161 0.49 18.41 3.75
N ASP A 162 0.16 17.37 4.54
CA ASP A 162 0.36 17.35 5.98
C ASP A 162 0.77 15.99 6.61
N GLY A 163 1.11 16.01 7.90
CA GLY A 163 1.18 14.80 8.73
C GLY A 163 2.53 14.46 9.35
N SER A 164 2.59 13.33 10.07
CA SER A 164 3.80 12.88 10.77
C SER A 164 4.51 11.78 9.99
N ILE A 165 5.82 11.90 9.79
CA ILE A 165 6.57 10.94 8.98
C ILE A 165 7.70 10.32 9.79
N ILE A 166 7.69 8.99 9.88
CA ILE A 166 8.78 8.20 10.42
C ILE A 166 9.35 7.38 9.27
N GLN A 167 10.61 7.63 8.93
CA GLN A 167 11.28 6.98 7.81
C GLN A 167 12.58 6.31 8.26
N LYS A 168 12.76 5.04 7.87
CA LYS A 168 14.06 4.37 7.95
C LYS A 168 14.49 3.95 6.55
N ARG A 169 15.72 4.30 6.16
CA ARG A 169 16.30 3.90 4.86
C ARG A 169 17.73 3.42 5.00
N ASP A 170 18.14 2.58 4.06
CA ASP A 170 19.50 2.07 4.02
C ASP A 170 20.33 2.86 2.98
N ASP A 171 19.81 3.14 1.78
CA ASP A 171 20.43 4.05 0.79
C ASP A 171 19.46 4.93 -0.06
N GLY A 172 20.02 5.68 -1.03
CA GLY A 172 19.27 6.45 -2.03
C GLY A 172 19.22 7.97 -1.79
N PHE A 173 18.67 8.71 -2.75
CA PHE A 173 18.40 10.15 -2.59
C PHE A 173 16.90 10.42 -2.42
N ILE A 174 16.58 11.51 -1.73
CA ILE A 174 15.20 11.96 -1.53
C ILE A 174 15.06 13.38 -2.07
N ILE A 175 14.04 13.57 -2.91
CA ILE A 175 13.50 14.88 -3.22
C ILE A 175 12.13 14.96 -2.55
N GLU A 176 11.98 15.93 -1.66
CA GLU A 176 10.80 16.08 -0.85
C GLU A 176 10.23 17.48 -1.00
N LYS A 177 8.92 17.57 -1.14
CA LYS A 177 8.17 18.82 -1.07
C LYS A 177 7.07 18.68 -0.02
N ARG A 178 6.96 19.66 0.87
CA ARG A 178 5.93 19.70 1.91
C ARG A 178 5.22 21.03 1.91
N ASP A 179 3.92 20.99 2.21
CA ASP A 179 3.12 22.19 2.36
C ASP A 179 2.89 22.56 3.86
N ASP A 180 3.35 21.72 4.84
CA ASP A 180 3.28 21.94 6.30
C ASP A 180 4.57 21.63 7.11
N ASP A 181 4.52 21.85 8.45
CA ASP A 181 5.62 21.68 9.42
C ASP A 181 5.51 20.40 10.29
N GLY A 182 4.81 19.36 9.83
CA GLY A 182 4.63 18.12 10.59
C GLY A 182 5.95 17.44 11.02
N PRO A 183 6.00 16.73 12.17
CA PRO A 183 7.25 16.18 12.69
C PRO A 183 7.79 15.05 11.80
N ILE A 184 9.11 15.10 11.56
CA ILE A 184 9.85 14.08 10.80
C ILE A 184 10.85 13.40 11.72
N ILE A 185 10.79 12.08 11.77
CA ILE A 185 11.83 11.25 12.38
C ILE A 185 12.44 10.40 11.28
N GLU A 186 13.68 10.71 10.92
CA GLU A 186 14.40 9.95 9.92
C GLU A 186 15.62 9.25 10.51
N LYS A 187 15.81 7.98 10.12
CA LYS A 187 17.02 7.23 10.41
C LYS A 187 17.60 6.67 9.10
N ARG A 188 18.88 6.94 8.86
CA ARG A 188 19.62 6.42 7.72
C ARG A 188 20.79 5.58 8.15
N ASP A 189 21.04 4.50 7.42
CA ASP A 189 22.23 3.69 7.61
C ASP A 189 23.40 4.17 6.72
N ASN A 190 23.16 4.86 5.59
CA ASN A 190 24.19 5.50 4.73
C ASN A 190 23.90 6.96 4.30
N ASP A 191 24.93 7.70 3.86
CA ASP A 191 24.90 9.15 3.54
C ASP A 191 24.44 9.50 2.11
N GLY A 192 23.14 9.41 1.84
CA GLY A 192 22.51 9.96 0.61
C GLY A 192 22.03 11.42 0.77
N PRO A 193 22.00 12.26 -0.28
CA PRO A 193 21.54 13.65 -0.18
C PRO A 193 20.01 13.75 0.00
N ILE A 194 19.56 14.74 0.78
CA ILE A 194 18.14 15.18 0.86
C ILE A 194 18.02 16.53 0.18
N ILE A 195 17.06 16.66 -0.71
CA ILE A 195 16.69 17.93 -1.32
C ILE A 195 15.25 18.22 -0.90
N GLN A 196 15.09 19.13 0.06
CA GLN A 196 13.78 19.67 0.47
C GLN A 196 13.51 20.96 -0.31
N LYS A 197 12.29 21.11 -0.81
CA LYS A 197 11.83 22.28 -1.57
C LYS A 197 10.51 22.84 -1.06
#